data_AF-A0AA39NHX6-F1
#
_entry.id   AF-A0AA39NHX6-F1
#
_cell.length_a   1.000
_cell.length_b   1.000
_cell.length_c   1.000
_cell.angle_alpha   90.00
_cell.angle_beta   90.00
_cell.angle_gamma   90.00
#
_symmetry.space_group_name_H-M   'P 1'
#
loop_
_entity.id
_entity.type
_entity.pdbx_description
1 polymer ?
#
loop_
_entity_poly.entity_id
_entity_poly.type
_entity_poly.pdbx_seq_one_letter_code
_entity_poly.pdbx_strand_id
1 'polypeptide(L)'
;MAERLEAETDSIKGEILATLEELQEELSEAEGKQSPADYLEAIDQAPALLQCFLQEVAEQTGWWFSVIAGGPLPTDNGNIHMWSFHIGKTVQGQNFLDEYAGFSVDPNDPNASEVCSKQGPPKDLQLPPLPPLPPMYDNSDMQEDFPPLPLLPPVHDNSDMQQGAKQAPERAEEGDNNEANPEVRASKHACKPHACCEVVATGWLTLAVGYLLDSMLGLEWQNLLVCWQDLEGLLQAQGCSPGKGCMGTLSSRPSALSHWLLNCCYNIYPHPPANFSNELCKWWNTMQPGWHQNKMGTLPLPVYDHSLDSMLQKGGPNGIVTVLVGLMWWGQGTLEADDRVLWTAMVMDIHMCIQAMQQIQAPRGQGRWSKSGEEDTRSKLIIDLPQEFLGRGQECVGGGSVRKGWTTLATMSKVLAIGSVM
;
A
#
# COMPACT_ATOMS: atom_id res chain seq x y z
N MET A 1 -19.33 -5.77 -26.05
CA MET A 1 -17.95 -6.29 -25.89
C MET A 1 -17.75 -7.56 -26.70
N ALA A 2 -18.65 -8.55 -26.62
CA ALA A 2 -18.64 -9.76 -27.45
C ALA A 2 -18.59 -9.47 -28.98
N GLU A 3 -19.40 -8.51 -29.46
CA GLU A 3 -19.44 -8.12 -30.88
C GLU A 3 -18.14 -7.46 -31.39
N ARG A 4 -17.34 -6.90 -30.47
CA ARG A 4 -16.07 -6.24 -30.79
C ARG A 4 -14.93 -7.25 -30.95
N LEU A 5 -15.04 -8.40 -30.28
CA LEU A 5 -14.10 -9.53 -30.39
C LEU A 5 -14.33 -10.34 -31.67
N GLU A 6 -15.56 -10.40 -32.18
CA GLU A 6 -15.82 -11.13 -33.44
C GLU A 6 -15.15 -10.46 -34.64
N ALA A 7 -15.03 -9.12 -34.63
CA ALA A 7 -14.39 -8.33 -35.67
C ALA A 7 -12.84 -8.35 -35.65
N GLU A 8 -12.22 -8.91 -34.61
CA GLU A 8 -10.77 -9.02 -34.55
C GLU A 8 -10.26 -10.14 -35.46
N THR A 9 -9.16 -9.84 -36.17
CA THR A 9 -8.48 -10.80 -37.05
C THR A 9 -8.02 -12.04 -36.27
N ASP A 10 -8.10 -13.21 -36.89
CA ASP A 10 -7.71 -14.50 -36.28
C ASP A 10 -6.29 -14.50 -35.68
N SER A 11 -5.40 -13.66 -36.21
CA SER A 11 -4.05 -13.45 -35.68
C SER A 11 -4.04 -12.91 -34.25
N ILE A 12 -4.92 -11.95 -33.94
CA ILE A 12 -4.98 -11.31 -32.61
C ILE A 12 -5.63 -12.27 -31.62
N LYS A 13 -6.67 -12.98 -32.05
CA LYS A 13 -7.31 -14.03 -31.24
C LYS A 13 -6.31 -15.12 -30.85
N GLY A 14 -5.44 -15.53 -31.78
CA GLY A 14 -4.36 -16.48 -31.50
C GLY A 14 -3.35 -15.99 -30.47
N GLU A 15 -2.96 -14.72 -30.54
CA GLU A 15 -2.02 -14.11 -29.57
C GLU A 15 -2.64 -13.98 -28.17
N ILE A 16 -3.91 -13.57 -28.08
CA ILE A 16 -4.65 -13.49 -26.82
C ILE A 16 -4.80 -14.87 -26.18
N LEU A 17 -5.18 -15.89 -26.96
CA LEU A 17 -5.33 -17.25 -26.45
C LEU A 17 -4.00 -17.83 -25.96
N ALA A 18 -2.90 -17.61 -26.69
CA ALA A 18 -1.58 -18.04 -26.25
C ALA A 18 -1.14 -17.36 -24.94
N THR A 19 -1.45 -16.07 -24.79
CA THR A 19 -1.15 -15.34 -23.55
C THR A 19 -2.01 -15.83 -22.37
N LEU A 20 -3.27 -16.17 -22.62
CA LEU A 20 -4.16 -16.75 -21.61
C LEU A 20 -3.71 -18.13 -21.17
N GLU A 21 -3.23 -18.97 -22.10
CA GLU A 21 -2.69 -20.30 -21.80
C GLU A 21 -1.41 -20.21 -20.97
N GLU A 22 -0.49 -19.30 -21.33
CA GLU A 22 0.75 -19.05 -20.57
C GLU A 22 0.44 -18.58 -19.14
N LEU A 23 -0.50 -17.64 -18.98
CA LEU A 23 -0.94 -17.17 -17.65
C LEU A 23 -1.61 -18.29 -16.84
N GLN A 24 -2.37 -19.17 -17.50
CA GLN A 24 -3.01 -20.30 -16.84
C GLN A 24 -1.99 -21.35 -16.39
N GLU A 25 -0.93 -21.58 -17.18
CA GLU A 25 0.18 -22.47 -16.82
C GLU A 25 0.98 -21.89 -15.63
N GLU A 26 1.33 -20.60 -15.66
CA GLU A 26 1.99 -19.92 -14.54
C GLU A 26 1.16 -19.98 -13.24
N LEU A 27 -0.16 -19.80 -13.33
CA LEU A 27 -1.06 -19.93 -12.18
C LEU A 27 -1.09 -21.36 -11.63
N SER A 28 -1.07 -22.37 -12.50
CA SER A 28 -1.05 -23.78 -12.09
C SER A 28 0.27 -24.21 -11.45
N GLU A 29 1.41 -23.65 -11.87
CA GLU A 29 2.70 -23.91 -11.23
C GLU A 29 2.83 -23.21 -9.88
N ALA A 30 2.13 -22.08 -9.69
CA ALA A 30 2.06 -21.38 -8.42
C ALA A 30 1.15 -22.07 -7.38
N GLU A 31 0.37 -23.08 -7.77
CA GLU A 31 -0.39 -23.96 -6.85
C GLU A 31 0.53 -24.94 -6.09
N GLY A 32 1.68 -24.45 -5.60
CA GLY A 32 2.35 -25.08 -4.48
C GLY A 32 1.35 -25.26 -3.33
N LYS A 33 1.46 -26.37 -2.60
CA LYS A 33 0.58 -26.67 -1.46
C LYS A 33 0.66 -25.52 -0.44
N GLN A 34 -0.27 -24.57 -0.54
CA GLN A 34 -0.43 -23.51 0.43
C GLN A 34 -0.62 -24.16 1.80
N SER A 35 0.17 -23.72 2.77
CA SER A 35 0.05 -24.22 4.12
C SER A 35 -1.24 -23.67 4.74
N PRO A 36 -1.83 -24.35 5.75
CA PRO A 36 -2.96 -23.80 6.49
C PRO A 36 -2.70 -22.41 7.09
N ALA A 37 -1.43 -22.06 7.37
CA ALA A 37 -1.04 -20.74 7.84
C ALA A 37 -1.17 -19.67 6.74
N ASP A 38 -0.78 -20.00 5.51
CA ASP A 38 -0.88 -19.08 4.37
C ASP A 38 -2.35 -18.76 4.05
N TYR A 39 -3.24 -19.77 4.14
CA TYR A 39 -4.68 -19.55 3.99
C TYR A 39 -5.26 -18.64 5.08
N LEU A 40 -4.84 -18.83 6.33
CA LEU A 40 -5.30 -17.98 7.43
C LEU A 40 -4.86 -16.53 7.22
N GLU A 41 -3.61 -16.31 6.85
CA GLU A 41 -3.09 -14.97 6.54
C GLU A 41 -3.87 -14.33 5.39
N ALA A 42 -4.16 -15.08 4.32
CA ALA A 42 -4.98 -14.59 3.21
C ALA A 42 -6.43 -14.25 3.63
N ILE A 43 -7.04 -15.08 4.49
CA ILE A 43 -8.38 -14.82 5.04
C ILE A 43 -8.37 -13.54 5.90
N ASP A 44 -7.37 -13.36 6.75
CA ASP A 44 -7.24 -12.19 7.62
C ASP A 44 -6.99 -10.90 6.81
N GLN A 45 -6.30 -10.99 5.67
CA GLN A 45 -6.01 -9.85 4.78
C GLN A 45 -7.17 -9.52 3.82
N ALA A 46 -8.01 -10.49 3.46
CA ALA A 46 -9.05 -10.32 2.44
C ALA A 46 -10.02 -9.15 2.69
N PRO A 47 -10.52 -8.90 3.92
CA PRO A 47 -11.44 -7.78 4.18
C PRO A 47 -10.82 -6.42 3.81
N ALA A 48 -9.56 -6.18 4.15
CA ALA A 48 -8.87 -4.92 3.85
C ALA A 48 -8.71 -4.72 2.34
N LEU A 49 -8.33 -5.77 1.61
CA LEU A 49 -8.18 -5.72 0.15
C LEU A 49 -9.52 -5.45 -0.55
N LEU A 50 -10.57 -6.19 -0.17
CA LEU A 50 -11.91 -5.98 -0.71
C LEU A 50 -12.45 -4.60 -0.37
N GLN A 51 -12.18 -4.10 0.84
CA GLN A 51 -12.59 -2.77 1.25
C GLN A 51 -11.99 -1.71 0.34
N CYS A 52 -10.68 -1.78 0.08
CA CYS A 52 -9.99 -0.81 -0.77
C CYS A 52 -10.56 -0.81 -2.19
N PHE A 53 -10.70 -1.99 -2.79
CA PHE A 53 -11.19 -2.14 -4.16
C PHE A 53 -12.65 -1.70 -4.30
N LEU A 54 -13.55 -2.24 -3.47
CA LEU A 54 -14.98 -1.99 -3.61
C LEU A 54 -15.37 -0.58 -3.18
N GLN A 55 -14.63 0.07 -2.26
CA GLN A 55 -14.90 1.45 -1.86
C GLN A 55 -14.74 2.39 -3.05
N GLU A 56 -13.63 2.24 -3.79
CA GLU A 56 -13.36 3.03 -4.98
C GLU A 56 -14.46 2.82 -6.05
N VAL A 57 -14.82 1.55 -6.30
CA VAL A 57 -15.88 1.22 -7.27
C VAL A 57 -17.23 1.81 -6.80
N ALA A 58 -17.55 1.73 -5.52
CA ALA A 58 -18.79 2.27 -4.97
C ALA A 58 -18.87 3.79 -5.09
N GLU A 59 -17.77 4.51 -4.85
CA GLU A 59 -17.73 5.97 -4.99
C GLU A 59 -17.90 6.41 -6.45
N GLN A 60 -17.27 5.70 -7.39
CA GLN A 60 -17.37 6.03 -8.82
C GLN A 60 -18.73 5.67 -9.42
N THR A 61 -19.33 4.57 -9.00
CA THR A 61 -20.58 4.04 -9.59
C THR A 61 -21.83 4.46 -8.83
N GLY A 62 -21.69 4.87 -7.58
CA GLY A 62 -22.80 5.04 -6.63
C GLY A 62 -23.46 3.71 -6.22
N TRP A 63 -22.86 2.56 -6.56
CA TRP A 63 -23.39 1.24 -6.23
C TRP A 63 -23.05 0.82 -4.81
N TRP A 64 -23.83 -0.14 -4.31
CA TRP A 64 -23.53 -0.82 -3.06
C TRP A 64 -23.10 -2.25 -3.35
N PHE A 65 -22.10 -2.69 -2.59
CA PHE A 65 -21.53 -4.02 -2.72
C PHE A 65 -21.72 -4.76 -1.41
N SER A 66 -22.16 -6.01 -1.53
CA SER A 66 -22.17 -6.97 -0.43
C SER A 66 -21.34 -8.17 -0.87
N VAL A 67 -20.31 -8.50 -0.10
CA VAL A 67 -19.52 -9.72 -0.28
C VAL A 67 -19.86 -10.66 0.86
N ILE A 68 -20.13 -11.92 0.51
CA ILE A 68 -20.34 -12.99 1.48
C ILE A 68 -19.36 -14.09 1.11
N ALA A 69 -18.56 -14.51 2.07
CA ALA A 69 -17.59 -15.58 1.89
C ALA A 69 -17.70 -16.57 3.04
N GLY A 70 -17.50 -17.85 2.74
CA GLY A 70 -17.55 -18.91 3.72
C GLY A 70 -16.57 -20.02 3.39
N GLY A 71 -15.94 -20.58 4.42
CA GLY A 71 -14.92 -21.61 4.28
C GLY A 71 -14.41 -22.15 5.61
N PRO A 72 -13.59 -23.21 5.58
CA PRO A 72 -12.98 -23.76 6.78
C PRO A 72 -11.96 -22.77 7.36
N LEU A 73 -12.07 -22.46 8.65
CA LEU A 73 -11.10 -21.62 9.35
C LEU A 73 -9.99 -22.49 9.98
N PRO A 74 -8.72 -22.33 9.59
CA PRO A 74 -7.62 -23.17 10.09
C PRO A 74 -7.44 -23.14 11.61
N THR A 75 -7.73 -22.00 12.26
CA THR A 75 -7.61 -21.82 13.71
C THR A 75 -8.74 -22.47 14.50
N ASP A 76 -9.89 -22.70 13.89
CA ASP A 76 -11.06 -23.31 14.50
C ASP A 76 -11.24 -24.76 14.02
N ASN A 77 -10.13 -25.49 13.93
CA ASN A 77 -10.09 -26.92 13.57
C ASN A 77 -10.85 -27.25 12.27
N GLY A 78 -10.90 -26.31 11.31
CA GLY A 78 -11.58 -26.47 10.03
C GLY A 78 -13.10 -26.27 10.07
N ASN A 79 -13.66 -25.76 11.16
CA ASN A 79 -15.07 -25.36 11.22
C ASN A 79 -15.37 -24.31 10.15
N ILE A 80 -16.58 -24.38 9.58
CA ILE A 80 -17.03 -23.43 8.57
C ILE A 80 -17.36 -22.10 9.24
N HIS A 81 -16.61 -21.07 8.88
CA HIS A 81 -16.92 -19.69 9.21
C HIS A 81 -17.50 -19.00 8.00
N MET A 82 -18.47 -18.12 8.24
CA MET A 82 -19.03 -17.24 7.22
C MET A 82 -18.83 -15.81 7.68
N TRP A 83 -18.40 -14.95 6.77
CA TRP A 83 -18.31 -13.53 7.01
C TRP A 83 -18.99 -12.79 5.86
N SER A 84 -19.59 -11.66 6.20
CA SER A 84 -20.10 -10.73 5.21
C SER A 84 -19.50 -9.35 5.42
N PHE A 85 -19.37 -8.64 4.31
CA PHE A 85 -18.75 -7.34 4.24
C PHE A 85 -19.57 -6.47 3.28
N HIS A 86 -19.88 -5.24 3.70
CA HIS A 86 -20.80 -4.36 2.99
C HIS A 86 -20.15 -2.99 2.76
N ILE A 87 -20.21 -2.51 1.51
CA ILE A 87 -19.72 -1.20 1.10
C ILE A 87 -20.81 -0.42 0.37
N GLY A 88 -20.81 0.89 0.57
CA GLY A 88 -21.72 1.82 -0.06
C GLY A 88 -22.46 2.65 0.98
N LYS A 89 -22.90 3.84 0.56
CA LYS A 89 -23.74 4.72 1.35
C LYS A 89 -24.90 5.23 0.52
N THR A 90 -26.05 5.45 1.14
CA THR A 90 -27.15 6.19 0.53
C THR A 90 -26.75 7.65 0.31
N VAL A 91 -27.57 8.38 -0.46
CA VAL A 91 -27.51 9.85 -0.51
C VAL A 91 -27.68 10.52 0.86
N GLN A 92 -28.20 9.80 1.85
CA GLN A 92 -28.35 10.25 3.24
C GLN A 92 -27.16 9.85 4.11
N GLY A 93 -26.14 9.19 3.53
CA GLY A 93 -24.94 8.74 4.22
C GLY A 93 -25.10 7.45 5.03
N GLN A 94 -26.24 6.77 4.93
CA GLN A 94 -26.53 5.52 5.64
C GLN A 94 -25.89 4.34 4.91
N ASN A 95 -25.24 3.44 5.64
CA ASN A 95 -24.73 2.17 5.12
C ASN A 95 -25.76 1.04 5.34
N PHE A 96 -25.47 -0.16 4.83
CA PHE A 96 -26.35 -1.33 4.97
C PHE A 96 -26.68 -1.68 6.44
N LEU A 97 -25.72 -1.58 7.36
CA LEU A 97 -25.95 -1.88 8.77
C LEU A 97 -26.83 -0.81 9.46
N ASP A 98 -26.78 0.44 8.98
CA ASP A 98 -27.62 1.52 9.49
C ASP A 98 -29.09 1.30 9.11
N GLU A 99 -29.36 0.85 7.88
CA GLU A 99 -30.73 0.57 7.40
C GLU A 99 -31.29 -0.72 8.03
N TYR A 100 -30.43 -1.71 8.25
CA TYR A 100 -30.79 -3.02 8.78
C TYR A 100 -30.19 -3.23 10.17
N ALA A 101 -30.57 -2.39 11.14
CA ALA A 101 -30.07 -2.39 12.52
C ALA A 101 -30.30 -3.68 13.35
N GLY A 102 -30.78 -4.77 12.72
CA GLY A 102 -30.87 -6.11 13.31
C GLY A 102 -30.14 -7.19 12.51
N PHE A 103 -29.47 -6.85 11.41
CA PHE A 103 -28.70 -7.82 10.64
C PHE A 103 -27.42 -8.18 11.39
N SER A 104 -27.39 -9.36 12.00
CA SER A 104 -26.23 -9.94 12.66
C SER A 104 -25.85 -11.22 11.95
N VAL A 105 -24.56 -11.35 11.64
CA VAL A 105 -23.98 -12.55 10.99
C VAL A 105 -23.43 -13.52 12.03
N ASP A 106 -23.33 -13.09 13.30
CA ASP A 106 -22.84 -13.96 14.37
C ASP A 106 -23.89 -15.04 14.66
N PRO A 107 -23.60 -16.33 14.39
CA PRO A 107 -24.52 -17.41 14.67
C PRO A 107 -24.81 -17.58 16.17
N ASN A 108 -24.02 -16.95 17.05
CA ASN A 108 -24.22 -16.95 18.50
C ASN A 108 -24.99 -15.72 19.00
N ASP A 109 -25.32 -14.75 18.13
CA ASP A 109 -26.15 -13.62 18.53
C ASP A 109 -27.58 -14.12 18.79
N PRO A 110 -28.09 -14.05 20.03
CA PRO A 110 -29.44 -14.52 20.36
C PRO A 110 -30.52 -13.79 19.57
N ASN A 111 -30.23 -12.61 19.01
CA ASN A 111 -31.16 -11.83 18.21
C ASN A 111 -31.16 -12.23 16.72
N ALA A 112 -30.16 -12.97 16.22
CA ALA A 112 -30.06 -13.34 14.81
C ALA A 112 -31.25 -14.19 14.34
N SER A 113 -31.86 -14.98 15.24
CA SER A 113 -33.02 -15.82 14.93
C SER A 113 -34.35 -15.05 14.84
N GLU A 114 -34.47 -13.89 15.47
CA GLU A 114 -35.74 -13.13 15.49
C GLU A 114 -35.94 -12.24 14.26
N VAL A 115 -34.85 -11.82 13.61
CA VAL A 115 -34.89 -10.80 12.54
C VAL A 115 -35.39 -11.39 11.21
N CYS A 116 -35.07 -12.66 10.92
CA CYS A 116 -35.53 -13.32 9.68
C CYS A 116 -37.04 -13.64 9.68
N SER A 117 -37.70 -13.66 10.85
CA SER A 117 -39.11 -14.09 10.97
C SER A 117 -40.12 -12.95 11.14
N LYS A 118 -39.71 -11.74 11.55
CA LYS A 118 -40.65 -10.70 12.04
C LYS A 118 -40.72 -9.42 11.19
N GLN A 119 -39.77 -9.20 10.28
CA GLN A 119 -39.80 -8.03 9.39
C GLN A 119 -40.18 -8.47 7.99
N GLY A 120 -41.48 -8.41 7.67
CA GLY A 120 -41.90 -8.28 6.27
C GLY A 120 -41.30 -6.98 5.68
N PRO A 121 -41.21 -6.85 4.35
CA PRO A 121 -40.63 -5.67 3.72
C PRO A 121 -41.25 -4.39 4.30
N PRO A 122 -40.45 -3.32 4.53
CA PRO A 122 -40.95 -2.04 5.02
C PRO A 122 -42.17 -1.62 4.18
N LYS A 123 -43.31 -1.37 4.84
CA LYS A 123 -44.57 -1.02 4.16
C LYS A 123 -44.48 0.27 3.32
N ASP A 124 -43.39 1.03 3.49
CA ASP A 124 -43.14 2.31 2.82
C ASP A 124 -42.08 2.23 1.70
N LEU A 125 -41.54 1.05 1.38
CA LEU A 125 -40.82 0.83 0.12
C LEU A 125 -41.83 0.63 -1.02
N GLN A 126 -42.68 1.62 -1.26
CA GLN A 126 -43.35 1.74 -2.55
C GLN A 126 -42.29 2.20 -3.55
N LEU A 127 -41.71 1.25 -4.26
CA LEU A 127 -40.99 1.54 -5.50
C LEU A 127 -41.89 2.49 -6.33
N PRO A 128 -41.39 3.63 -6.83
CA PRO A 128 -42.18 4.48 -7.69
C PRO A 128 -42.75 3.64 -8.84
N PRO A 129 -44.01 3.88 -9.26
CA PRO A 129 -44.64 3.08 -10.29
C PRO A 129 -43.73 3.06 -11.53
N LEU A 130 -43.29 1.85 -11.88
CA LEU A 130 -42.48 1.61 -13.08
C LEU A 130 -43.16 2.32 -14.26
N PRO A 131 -42.40 3.08 -15.09
CA PRO A 131 -42.95 3.65 -16.29
C PRO A 131 -43.59 2.54 -17.14
N PRO A 132 -44.73 2.81 -17.82
CA PRO A 132 -45.41 1.81 -18.61
C PRO A 132 -44.43 1.22 -19.63
N LEU A 133 -44.27 -0.10 -19.59
CA LEU A 133 -43.44 -0.82 -20.55
C LEU A 133 -43.90 -0.47 -21.97
N PRO A 134 -42.98 -0.20 -22.90
CA PRO A 134 -43.33 -0.02 -24.30
C PRO A 134 -44.11 -1.26 -24.79
N PRO A 135 -45.07 -1.10 -25.70
CA PRO A 135 -45.84 -2.23 -26.24
C PRO A 135 -44.86 -3.24 -26.82
N MET A 136 -44.86 -4.44 -26.23
CA MET A 136 -44.10 -5.58 -26.70
C MET A 136 -44.44 -5.81 -28.17
N TYR A 137 -43.42 -5.91 -29.01
CA TYR A 137 -43.56 -6.30 -30.41
C TYR A 137 -44.27 -7.66 -30.48
N ASP A 138 -45.31 -7.71 -31.31
CA ASP A 138 -46.07 -8.92 -31.61
C ASP A 138 -45.16 -9.91 -32.36
N ASN A 139 -44.59 -10.86 -31.64
CA ASN A 139 -43.69 -11.90 -32.15
C ASN A 139 -44.48 -13.07 -32.77
N SER A 140 -45.50 -12.79 -33.58
CA SER A 140 -46.28 -13.83 -34.25
C SER A 140 -45.62 -14.40 -35.51
N ASP A 141 -44.38 -14.00 -35.85
CA ASP A 141 -43.72 -14.39 -37.11
C ASP A 141 -42.32 -15.03 -36.96
N MET A 142 -41.94 -15.52 -35.77
CA MET A 142 -40.74 -16.36 -35.61
C MET A 142 -41.11 -17.80 -35.26
N GLN A 143 -41.45 -18.57 -36.28
CA GLN A 143 -41.53 -20.03 -36.22
C GLN A 143 -40.15 -20.59 -36.56
N GLU A 144 -39.26 -20.70 -35.57
CA GLU A 144 -37.98 -21.37 -35.74
C GLU A 144 -38.08 -22.86 -35.37
N ASP A 145 -37.79 -23.71 -36.36
CA ASP A 145 -37.55 -25.14 -36.24
C ASP A 145 -36.26 -25.40 -35.44
N PHE A 146 -36.38 -25.68 -34.15
CA PHE A 146 -35.26 -26.24 -33.38
C PHE A 146 -35.20 -27.77 -33.52
N PRO A 147 -34.06 -28.36 -33.91
CA PRO A 147 -33.90 -29.81 -33.91
C PRO A 147 -33.82 -30.36 -32.46
N PRO A 148 -34.31 -31.58 -32.21
CA PRO A 148 -34.32 -32.16 -30.88
C PRO A 148 -32.90 -32.44 -30.37
N LEU A 149 -32.64 -32.04 -29.12
CA LEU A 149 -31.38 -32.27 -28.42
C LEU A 149 -31.12 -33.79 -28.21
N PRO A 150 -29.86 -34.24 -28.31
CA PRO A 150 -29.49 -35.63 -28.07
C PRO A 150 -29.54 -35.98 -26.57
N LEU A 151 -30.10 -37.16 -26.28
CA LEU A 151 -30.20 -37.72 -24.94
C LEU A 151 -28.82 -38.05 -24.35
N LEU A 152 -28.57 -37.60 -23.12
CA LEU A 152 -27.39 -37.93 -22.33
C LEU A 152 -27.38 -39.42 -21.91
N PRO A 153 -26.21 -40.09 -21.89
CA PRO A 153 -26.09 -41.46 -21.40
C PRO A 153 -26.14 -41.55 -19.85
N PRO A 154 -26.53 -42.72 -19.31
CA PRO A 154 -26.72 -42.92 -17.88
C PRO A 154 -25.40 -42.98 -17.10
N VAL A 155 -25.41 -42.34 -15.93
CA VAL A 155 -24.32 -42.32 -14.94
C VAL A 155 -24.21 -43.71 -14.29
N HIS A 156 -23.02 -44.31 -14.38
CA HIS A 156 -22.68 -45.53 -13.66
C HIS A 156 -22.24 -45.23 -12.23
N ASP A 157 -22.90 -45.91 -11.30
CA ASP A 157 -22.69 -45.92 -9.86
C ASP A 157 -21.49 -46.82 -9.51
N ASN A 158 -20.44 -46.27 -8.91
CA ASN A 158 -19.27 -47.02 -8.45
C ASN A 158 -19.23 -47.00 -6.91
N SER A 159 -19.90 -47.99 -6.32
CA SER A 159 -19.75 -48.37 -4.92
C SER A 159 -18.91 -49.65 -4.85
N ASP A 160 -17.62 -49.57 -4.50
CA ASP A 160 -16.87 -50.68 -3.88
C ASP A 160 -15.48 -50.24 -3.43
N MET A 161 -15.28 -50.09 -2.12
CA MET A 161 -13.98 -50.35 -1.48
C MET A 161 -14.18 -50.63 0.02
N GLN A 162 -14.18 -51.91 0.38
CA GLN A 162 -14.03 -52.38 1.76
C GLN A 162 -12.56 -52.69 2.08
N GLN A 163 -12.17 -52.23 3.28
CA GLN A 163 -11.37 -52.91 4.31
C GLN A 163 -9.98 -53.49 3.98
N GLY A 164 -8.98 -52.98 4.70
CA GLY A 164 -7.68 -53.62 4.84
C GLY A 164 -6.90 -53.09 6.05
N ALA A 165 -7.23 -53.59 7.25
CA ALA A 165 -6.42 -53.42 8.44
C ALA A 165 -5.14 -54.26 8.35
N LYS A 166 -3.95 -53.66 8.53
CA LYS A 166 -2.72 -54.41 8.85
C LYS A 166 -1.85 -53.67 9.86
N GLN A 167 -1.34 -54.48 10.76
CA GLN A 167 -0.62 -54.21 11.99
C GLN A 167 0.77 -53.59 11.77
N ALA A 168 1.16 -52.76 12.73
CA ALA A 168 2.54 -52.35 12.97
C ALA A 168 3.35 -53.49 13.61
N PRO A 169 4.68 -53.49 13.40
CA PRO A 169 5.58 -53.85 14.47
C PRO A 169 6.67 -52.79 14.73
N GLU A 170 6.84 -52.59 16.01
CA GLU A 170 7.98 -52.06 16.76
C GLU A 170 9.28 -52.82 16.44
N ARG A 171 10.42 -52.13 16.28
CA ARG A 171 11.68 -52.31 17.04
C ARG A 171 12.90 -51.62 16.37
N ALA A 172 13.75 -51.10 17.26
CA ALA A 172 15.10 -50.53 17.16
C ALA A 172 16.08 -51.16 16.12
N GLU A 173 17.17 -50.55 15.67
CA GLU A 173 18.30 -49.96 16.42
C GLU A 173 19.16 -48.97 15.60
N GLU A 174 19.98 -48.24 16.35
CA GLU A 174 21.13 -47.41 15.97
C GLU A 174 22.08 -48.03 14.93
N GLY A 175 22.62 -47.17 14.07
CA GLY A 175 23.68 -47.51 13.11
C GLY A 175 24.39 -46.26 12.63
N ASP A 176 25.43 -45.90 13.38
CA ASP A 176 26.49 -44.95 13.06
C ASP A 176 27.26 -45.40 11.80
N ASN A 177 27.56 -44.48 10.87
CA ASN A 177 28.74 -44.46 9.99
C ASN A 177 28.70 -43.34 8.94
N ASN A 178 29.56 -42.34 9.16
CA ASN A 178 30.57 -41.78 8.26
C ASN A 178 30.32 -41.47 6.76
N GLU A 179 30.95 -40.35 6.40
CA GLU A 179 31.72 -40.07 5.17
C GLU A 179 31.09 -39.26 4.03
N ALA A 180 31.48 -37.98 4.03
CA ALA A 180 31.89 -37.13 2.92
C ALA A 180 31.46 -37.49 1.48
N ASN A 181 30.70 -36.57 0.86
CA ASN A 181 30.95 -36.18 -0.52
C ASN A 181 30.46 -34.73 -0.77
N PRO A 182 31.33 -33.81 -1.25
CA PRO A 182 30.90 -32.52 -1.78
C PRO A 182 30.44 -32.69 -3.24
N GLU A 183 29.89 -31.61 -3.82
CA GLU A 183 29.64 -31.45 -5.27
C GLU A 183 28.20 -31.74 -5.76
N VAL A 184 27.31 -30.75 -5.61
CA VAL A 184 26.15 -30.60 -6.51
C VAL A 184 26.06 -29.16 -7.01
N ARG A 185 26.37 -29.04 -8.30
CA ARG A 185 26.00 -28.01 -9.30
C ARG A 185 25.03 -26.91 -8.82
N ALA A 186 25.54 -25.68 -8.81
CA ALA A 186 24.72 -24.49 -8.97
C ALA A 186 24.21 -24.40 -10.43
N SER A 187 22.93 -24.69 -10.65
CA SER A 187 22.26 -24.44 -11.93
C SER A 187 21.96 -22.95 -12.05
N LYS A 188 22.52 -22.31 -13.08
CA LYS A 188 22.28 -20.92 -13.46
C LYS A 188 21.04 -20.88 -14.36
N HIS A 189 19.90 -20.46 -13.84
CA HIS A 189 18.80 -19.96 -14.67
C HIS A 189 18.74 -18.44 -14.53
N ALA A 190 19.28 -17.76 -15.55
CA ALA A 190 19.13 -16.33 -15.74
C ALA A 190 17.70 -16.07 -16.23
N CYS A 191 16.86 -15.53 -15.36
CA CYS A 191 15.55 -15.03 -15.73
C CYS A 191 15.71 -13.70 -16.46
N LYS A 192 15.19 -13.60 -17.69
CA LYS A 192 15.16 -12.35 -18.47
C LYS A 192 14.03 -11.46 -17.93
N PRO A 193 14.22 -10.14 -17.79
CA PRO A 193 13.15 -9.27 -17.31
C PRO A 193 12.12 -9.04 -18.44
N HIS A 194 10.88 -9.46 -18.21
CA HIS A 194 9.72 -9.22 -19.08
C HIS A 194 9.00 -7.91 -18.72
N ALA A 195 8.41 -7.28 -19.74
CA ALA A 195 7.83 -5.94 -19.78
C ALA A 195 6.50 -5.74 -19.02
N CYS A 196 6.09 -6.65 -18.13
CA CYS A 196 4.85 -6.51 -17.35
C CYS A 196 4.96 -5.50 -16.18
N CYS A 197 6.19 -5.13 -15.79
CA CYS A 197 6.45 -4.27 -14.63
C CYS A 197 6.17 -2.77 -14.88
N GLU A 198 5.97 -2.33 -16.13
CA GLU A 198 5.96 -0.90 -16.47
C GLU A 198 4.62 -0.20 -16.16
N VAL A 199 3.49 -0.90 -16.30
CA VAL A 199 2.15 -0.31 -16.05
C VAL A 199 1.79 -0.30 -14.56
N VAL A 200 2.19 -1.33 -13.81
CA VAL A 200 1.96 -1.41 -12.34
C VAL A 200 2.83 -0.42 -11.56
N ALA A 201 3.99 -0.03 -12.11
CA ALA A 201 4.93 0.89 -11.46
C ALA A 201 4.36 2.31 -11.20
N THR A 202 3.29 2.73 -11.89
CA THR A 202 2.68 4.07 -11.68
C THR A 202 1.55 4.09 -10.66
N GLY A 203 0.90 2.94 -10.42
CA GLY A 203 -0.26 2.86 -9.53
C GLY A 203 0.10 3.12 -8.07
N TRP A 204 1.16 2.48 -7.56
CA TRP A 204 1.54 2.59 -6.15
C TRP A 204 1.98 4.01 -5.77
N LEU A 205 2.69 4.73 -6.65
CA LEU A 205 3.15 6.09 -6.39
C LEU A 205 1.96 7.04 -6.26
N THR A 206 0.97 6.89 -7.14
CA THR A 206 -0.28 7.66 -7.08
C THR A 206 -1.02 7.40 -5.77
N LEU A 207 -1.16 6.14 -5.36
CA LEU A 207 -1.78 5.76 -4.08
C LEU A 207 -1.01 6.32 -2.87
N ALA A 208 0.32 6.22 -2.88
CA ALA A 208 1.18 6.72 -1.81
C ALA A 208 1.10 8.25 -1.70
N VAL A 209 1.12 8.98 -2.82
CA VAL A 209 0.95 10.44 -2.84
C VAL A 209 -0.43 10.82 -2.31
N GLY A 210 -1.49 10.14 -2.75
CA GLY A 210 -2.84 10.38 -2.25
C GLY A 210 -2.95 10.17 -0.73
N TYR A 211 -2.30 9.14 -0.21
CA TYR A 211 -2.24 8.87 1.23
C TYR A 211 -1.45 9.94 2.01
N LEU A 212 -0.30 10.35 1.48
CA LEU A 212 0.60 11.32 2.14
C LEU A 212 0.10 12.76 2.06
N LEU A 213 -0.87 13.04 1.17
CA LEU A 213 -1.38 14.38 0.93
C LEU A 213 -2.27 14.85 2.08
N ASP A 214 -1.66 15.46 3.09
CA ASP A 214 -2.36 16.12 4.18
C ASP A 214 -2.03 17.63 4.23
N SER A 215 -3.05 18.45 3.94
CA SER A 215 -2.95 19.91 3.98
C SER A 215 -2.65 20.49 5.36
N MET A 216 -2.94 19.75 6.43
CA MET A 216 -2.78 20.20 7.82
C MET A 216 -1.33 20.17 8.30
N LEU A 217 -0.46 19.42 7.61
CA LEU A 217 0.97 19.30 7.92
C LEU A 217 1.79 20.51 7.45
N GLY A 218 1.17 21.44 6.73
CA GLY A 218 1.78 22.71 6.34
C GLY A 218 2.58 22.66 5.04
N LEU A 219 3.11 23.82 4.65
CA LEU A 219 3.75 24.02 3.35
C LEU A 219 5.07 23.25 3.20
N GLU A 220 5.86 23.14 4.26
CA GLU A 220 7.15 22.42 4.22
C GLU A 220 6.95 20.93 3.91
N TRP A 221 5.89 20.33 4.44
CA TRP A 221 5.51 18.95 4.12
C TRP A 221 5.14 18.79 2.64
N GLN A 222 4.33 19.71 2.10
CA GLN A 222 3.93 19.66 0.69
C GLN A 222 5.13 19.81 -0.24
N ASN A 223 6.06 20.72 0.08
CA ASN A 223 7.31 20.89 -0.67
C ASN A 223 8.15 19.60 -0.65
N LEU A 224 8.27 18.96 0.53
CA LEU A 224 8.95 17.68 0.66
C LEU A 224 8.31 16.60 -0.23
N LEU A 225 6.98 16.50 -0.28
CA LEU A 225 6.29 15.51 -1.11
C LEU A 225 6.50 15.73 -2.61
N VAL A 226 6.52 16.99 -3.06
CA VAL A 226 6.82 17.33 -4.47
C VAL A 226 8.25 16.89 -4.80
N CYS A 227 9.22 17.26 -3.96
CA CYS A 227 10.61 16.86 -4.18
C CYS A 227 10.80 15.34 -4.16
N TRP A 228 10.09 14.62 -3.29
CA TRP A 228 10.12 13.17 -3.26
C TRP A 228 9.56 12.54 -4.55
N GLN A 229 8.42 13.04 -5.06
CA GLN A 229 7.86 12.56 -6.33
C GLN A 229 8.83 12.75 -7.50
N ASP A 230 9.49 13.91 -7.57
CA ASP A 230 10.52 14.18 -8.58
C ASP A 230 11.70 13.20 -8.46
N LEU A 231 12.12 12.88 -7.23
CA LEU A 231 13.17 11.89 -7.00
C LEU A 231 12.75 10.48 -7.45
N GLU A 232 11.54 10.03 -7.14
CA GLU A 232 11.04 8.72 -7.61
C GLU A 232 11.02 8.65 -9.14
N GLY A 233 10.59 9.73 -9.81
CA GLY A 233 10.64 9.82 -11.27
C GLY A 233 12.06 9.71 -11.83
N LEU A 234 13.04 10.36 -11.17
CA LEU A 234 14.46 10.26 -11.54
C LEU A 234 15.01 8.83 -11.34
N LEU A 235 14.71 8.19 -10.20
CA LEU A 235 15.14 6.83 -9.90
C LEU A 235 14.52 5.82 -10.88
N GLN A 236 13.24 5.99 -11.21
CA GLN A 236 12.55 5.16 -12.20
C GLN A 236 13.17 5.31 -13.60
N ALA A 237 13.47 6.54 -14.03
CA ALA A 237 14.11 6.81 -15.32
C ALA A 237 15.53 6.20 -15.43
N GLN A 238 16.22 6.00 -14.30
CA GLN A 238 17.54 5.35 -14.26
C GLN A 238 17.46 3.82 -14.24
N GLY A 239 16.26 3.24 -14.25
CA GLY A 239 16.08 1.80 -14.14
C GLY A 239 16.47 1.26 -12.76
N CYS A 240 16.52 2.11 -11.72
CA CYS A 240 16.62 1.64 -10.34
C CYS A 240 15.35 0.84 -10.04
N SER A 241 15.47 -0.49 -10.05
CA SER A 241 14.29 -1.36 -9.96
C SER A 241 13.55 -1.11 -8.65
N PRO A 242 12.24 -0.82 -8.69
CA PRO A 242 11.44 -0.73 -7.49
C PRO A 242 11.49 -2.08 -6.77
N GLY A 243 11.87 -2.08 -5.49
CA GLY A 243 11.65 -3.22 -4.61
C GLY A 243 12.83 -4.14 -4.31
N LYS A 244 14.03 -3.97 -4.89
CA LYS A 244 15.21 -4.75 -4.45
C LYS A 244 15.91 -4.09 -3.26
N GLY A 245 15.30 -4.25 -2.09
CA GLY A 245 15.93 -4.04 -0.79
C GLY A 245 15.24 -3.00 0.08
N CYS A 246 15.19 -3.28 1.38
CA CYS A 246 14.65 -2.40 2.41
C CYS A 246 15.61 -1.24 2.71
N MET A 247 15.09 -0.05 3.05
CA MET A 247 15.92 1.01 3.65
C MET A 247 16.28 0.69 5.10
N GLY A 248 17.57 0.84 5.42
CA GLY A 248 18.13 0.64 6.76
C GLY A 248 18.10 -0.80 7.25
N THR A 249 18.63 -1.01 8.46
CA THR A 249 18.52 -2.29 9.16
C THR A 249 17.09 -2.45 9.69
N LEU A 250 16.47 -3.61 9.45
CA LEU A 250 15.10 -3.89 9.93
C LEU A 250 14.97 -3.76 11.46
N SER A 251 16.04 -4.03 12.22
CA SER A 251 16.02 -4.00 13.69
C SER A 251 15.97 -2.60 14.29
N SER A 252 16.32 -1.55 13.55
CA SER A 252 16.24 -0.17 14.03
C SER A 252 14.95 0.53 13.60
N ARG A 253 14.13 -0.10 12.75
CA ARG A 253 12.86 0.47 12.27
C ARG A 253 11.79 0.47 13.37
N PRO A 254 10.99 1.55 13.50
CA PRO A 254 9.84 1.56 14.40
C PRO A 254 8.92 0.37 14.13
N SER A 255 8.53 -0.36 15.17
CA SER A 255 7.75 -1.60 15.03
C SER A 255 6.41 -1.37 14.33
N ALA A 256 5.76 -0.23 14.58
CA ALA A 256 4.52 0.18 13.92
C ALA A 256 4.69 0.30 12.39
N LEU A 257 5.83 0.84 11.92
CA LEU A 257 6.13 0.91 10.48
C LEU A 257 6.44 -0.47 9.90
N SER A 258 7.14 -1.33 10.64
CA SER A 258 7.39 -2.71 10.21
C SER A 258 6.08 -3.47 10.02
N HIS A 259 5.15 -3.35 10.97
CA HIS A 259 3.84 -3.98 10.87
C HIS A 259 3.00 -3.43 9.71
N TRP A 260 3.05 -2.11 9.50
CA TRP A 260 2.35 -1.49 8.37
C TRP A 260 2.92 -1.93 7.02
N LEU A 261 4.24 -2.01 6.87
CA LEU A 261 4.86 -2.46 5.62
C LEU A 261 4.51 -3.90 5.24
N LEU A 262 4.25 -4.77 6.22
CA LEU A 262 3.77 -6.13 5.93
C LEU A 262 2.39 -6.12 5.27
N ASN A 263 1.55 -5.15 5.64
CA ASN A 263 0.17 -5.05 5.17
C ASN A 263 0.00 -4.06 3.99
N CYS A 264 0.93 -3.12 3.80
CA CYS A 264 0.92 -2.05 2.79
C CYS A 264 -0.44 -1.35 2.62
N CYS A 265 -1.21 -1.24 3.69
CA CYS A 265 -2.56 -0.67 3.66
C CYS A 265 -2.50 0.85 3.86
N TYR A 266 -2.53 1.60 2.76
CA TYR A 266 -2.65 3.06 2.78
C TYR A 266 -4.00 3.58 3.32
N ASN A 267 -4.93 2.72 3.74
CA ASN A 267 -6.23 3.16 4.27
C ASN A 267 -6.36 3.02 5.79
N ILE A 268 -5.35 2.47 6.45
CA ILE A 268 -5.34 2.32 7.91
C ILE A 268 -4.36 3.33 8.48
N TYR A 269 -4.88 4.27 9.27
CA TYR A 269 -4.05 5.11 10.11
C TYR A 269 -3.77 4.36 11.42
N PRO A 270 -2.55 3.83 11.63
CA PRO A 270 -2.21 3.28 12.94
C PRO A 270 -2.10 4.43 13.93
N HIS A 271 -2.50 4.19 15.18
CA HIS A 271 -2.20 5.11 16.26
C HIS A 271 -0.74 4.87 16.67
N PRO A 272 0.23 5.74 16.30
CA PRO A 272 1.61 5.51 16.64
C PRO A 272 1.80 5.50 18.16
N PRO A 273 2.69 4.65 18.71
CA PRO A 273 2.97 4.64 20.14
C PRO A 273 3.61 5.96 20.60
N ALA A 274 3.53 6.28 21.89
CA ALA A 274 3.99 7.56 22.42
C ALA A 274 5.50 7.85 22.16
N ASN A 275 6.32 6.82 22.01
CA ASN A 275 7.76 6.95 21.75
C ASN A 275 8.12 6.88 20.25
N PHE A 276 7.11 6.85 19.36
CA PHE A 276 7.29 6.64 17.93
C PHE A 276 8.18 7.70 17.28
N SER A 277 8.05 8.97 17.68
CA SER A 277 8.89 10.07 17.20
C SER A 277 10.38 9.80 17.40
N ASN A 278 10.75 9.40 18.61
CA ASN A 278 12.13 9.08 18.98
C ASN A 278 12.66 7.86 18.22
N GLU A 279 11.83 6.82 18.07
CA GLU A 279 12.19 5.64 17.27
C GLU A 279 12.41 6.01 15.81
N LEU A 280 11.54 6.83 15.23
CA LEU A 280 11.61 7.29 13.84
C LEU A 280 12.84 8.15 13.58
N CYS A 281 13.13 9.15 14.44
CA CYS A 281 14.35 9.96 14.32
C CYS A 281 15.61 9.10 14.43
N LYS A 282 15.66 8.21 15.43
CA LYS A 282 16.81 7.30 15.62
C LYS A 282 17.00 6.40 14.41
N TRP A 283 15.92 5.84 13.88
CA TRP A 283 15.97 5.01 12.68
C TRP A 283 16.49 5.78 11.49
N TRP A 284 15.95 6.97 11.23
CA TRP A 284 16.42 7.86 10.17
C TRP A 284 17.91 8.16 10.29
N ASN A 285 18.37 8.55 11.49
CA ASN A 285 19.78 8.77 11.78
C ASN A 285 20.65 7.53 11.49
N THR A 286 20.18 6.32 11.80
CA THR A 286 20.95 5.09 11.50
C THR A 286 21.11 4.79 10.01
N MET A 287 20.22 5.30 9.16
CA MET A 287 20.34 5.15 7.70
C MET A 287 21.36 6.08 7.07
N GLN A 288 21.70 7.15 7.79
CA GLN A 288 22.57 8.18 7.24
C GLN A 288 24.00 7.70 7.12
N PRO A 289 24.79 8.23 6.17
CA PRO A 289 26.21 7.95 6.11
C PRO A 289 26.90 8.48 7.37
N GLY A 290 28.00 7.85 7.78
CA GLY A 290 28.65 8.13 9.07
C GLY A 290 29.10 9.59 9.29
N TRP A 291 29.27 10.38 8.22
CA TRP A 291 29.57 11.81 8.30
C TRP A 291 28.34 12.69 8.58
N HIS A 292 27.14 12.20 8.26
CA HIS A 292 25.85 12.85 8.53
C HIS A 292 25.23 12.37 9.84
N GLN A 293 25.62 11.17 10.30
CA GLN A 293 25.13 10.59 11.55
C GLN A 293 25.50 11.44 12.77
N ASN A 294 24.51 11.73 13.61
CA ASN A 294 24.73 12.35 14.90
C ASN A 294 24.84 11.28 16.00
N LYS A 295 26.04 11.05 16.53
CA LYS A 295 26.29 10.02 17.57
C LYS A 295 25.71 10.40 18.93
N MET A 296 25.47 11.68 19.19
CA MET A 296 25.00 12.20 20.47
C MET A 296 23.55 12.66 20.45
N GLY A 297 22.97 12.84 19.26
CA GLY A 297 21.62 13.35 19.07
C GLY A 297 20.68 12.36 18.37
N THR A 298 19.43 12.77 18.26
CA THR A 298 18.35 11.99 17.62
C THR A 298 18.27 12.23 16.12
N LEU A 299 18.55 13.45 15.66
CA LEU A 299 18.54 13.83 14.25
C LEU A 299 19.96 13.92 13.67
N PRO A 300 20.13 13.69 12.36
CA PRO A 300 21.39 13.86 11.66
C PRO A 300 21.97 15.28 11.76
N LEU A 301 23.26 15.43 11.48
CA LEU A 301 23.92 16.73 11.40
C LEU A 301 23.49 17.44 10.12
N PRO A 302 23.19 18.75 10.10
CA PRO A 302 22.71 19.44 8.90
C PRO A 302 23.84 19.75 7.90
N VAL A 303 24.47 18.70 7.34
CA VAL A 303 25.60 18.78 6.42
C VAL A 303 25.20 18.10 5.11
N TYR A 304 25.27 18.78 3.97
CA TYR A 304 24.77 18.23 2.68
C TYR A 304 25.76 18.44 1.54
N ASP A 305 27.04 18.66 1.86
CA ASP A 305 28.12 18.92 0.90
C ASP A 305 28.75 17.63 0.32
N HIS A 306 28.35 16.47 0.84
CA HIS A 306 28.85 15.17 0.45
C HIS A 306 27.80 14.36 -0.32
N SER A 307 28.29 13.44 -1.16
CA SER A 307 27.40 12.48 -1.83
C SER A 307 26.73 11.59 -0.79
N LEU A 308 25.41 11.61 -0.75
CA LEU A 308 24.63 10.67 0.05
C LEU A 308 24.87 9.24 -0.46
N ASP A 309 24.85 8.30 0.47
CA ASP A 309 25.10 6.89 0.19
C ASP A 309 24.00 6.30 -0.71
N SER A 310 24.39 5.33 -1.52
CA SER A 310 23.52 4.43 -2.28
C SER A 310 22.38 3.83 -1.45
N MET A 311 22.54 3.73 -0.13
CA MET A 311 21.50 3.21 0.77
C MET A 311 20.20 4.04 0.79
N LEU A 312 20.29 5.37 0.60
CA LEU A 312 19.12 6.25 0.55
C LEU A 312 18.54 6.36 -0.86
N GLN A 313 19.30 5.97 -1.89
CA GLN A 313 18.87 5.99 -3.29
C GLN A 313 18.05 4.76 -3.65
N LYS A 314 17.06 4.44 -2.81
CA LYS A 314 16.13 3.32 -3.02
C LYS A 314 14.74 3.89 -3.30
N GLY A 315 14.31 3.75 -4.55
CA GLY A 315 12.95 4.08 -4.97
C GLY A 315 11.97 2.95 -4.67
N GLY A 316 10.70 3.21 -4.92
CA GLY A 316 9.63 2.23 -4.76
C GLY A 316 8.97 2.20 -3.37
N PRO A 317 8.03 1.26 -3.15
CA PRO A 317 7.19 1.21 -1.94
C PRO A 317 7.95 0.95 -0.63
N ASN A 318 9.16 0.41 -0.71
CA ASN A 318 10.03 0.12 0.44
C ASN A 318 11.15 1.18 0.62
N GLY A 319 11.09 2.25 -0.17
CA GLY A 319 12.06 3.34 -0.23
C GLY A 319 11.74 4.46 0.76
N ILE A 320 12.10 5.69 0.37
CA ILE A 320 11.91 6.92 1.17
C ILE A 320 10.47 7.11 1.62
N VAL A 321 9.50 6.65 0.82
CA VAL A 321 8.08 6.65 1.15
C VAL A 321 7.78 6.06 2.53
N THR A 322 8.51 5.04 3.00
CA THR A 322 8.30 4.46 4.33
C THR A 322 8.60 5.46 5.44
N VAL A 323 9.65 6.27 5.28
CA VAL A 323 10.01 7.31 6.25
C VAL A 323 8.98 8.44 6.20
N LEU A 324 8.51 8.80 5.01
CA LEU A 324 7.45 9.80 4.83
C LEU A 324 6.14 9.37 5.49
N VAL A 325 5.72 8.12 5.34
CA VAL A 325 4.54 7.56 6.01
C VAL A 325 4.66 7.69 7.53
N GLY A 326 5.81 7.32 8.10
CA GLY A 326 6.07 7.51 9.52
C GLY A 326 6.01 9.00 9.93
N LEU A 327 6.58 9.88 9.12
CA LEU A 327 6.62 11.31 9.42
C LEU A 327 5.21 11.93 9.34
N MET A 328 4.37 11.47 8.43
CA MET A 328 2.97 11.86 8.34
C MET A 328 2.22 11.44 9.61
N TRP A 329 2.36 10.19 10.06
CA TRP A 329 1.69 9.73 11.30
C TRP A 329 2.11 10.52 12.51
N TRP A 330 3.41 10.82 12.62
CA TRP A 330 3.88 11.67 13.69
C TRP A 330 3.29 13.08 13.58
N GLY A 331 3.25 13.66 12.38
CA GLY A 331 2.72 15.00 12.12
C GLY A 331 1.21 15.17 12.37
N GLN A 332 0.42 14.13 12.10
CA GLN A 332 -1.04 14.13 12.28
C GLN A 332 -1.46 14.03 13.75
N GLY A 333 -0.57 13.53 14.62
CA GLY A 333 -0.81 13.51 16.06
C GLY A 333 -0.91 14.91 16.68
N THR A 334 -1.46 14.98 17.90
CA THR A 334 -1.38 16.18 18.72
C THR A 334 0.06 16.38 19.19
N LEU A 335 0.84 17.12 18.41
CA LEU A 335 2.22 17.44 18.73
C LEU A 335 2.29 18.53 19.80
N GLU A 336 3.03 18.25 20.87
CA GLU A 336 3.54 19.27 21.77
C GLU A 336 4.45 20.25 21.03
N ALA A 337 4.66 21.44 21.60
CA ALA A 337 5.46 22.49 20.94
C ALA A 337 6.88 22.02 20.60
N ASP A 338 7.53 21.30 21.52
CA ASP A 338 8.88 20.78 21.33
C ASP A 338 8.93 19.68 20.25
N ASP A 339 7.93 18.78 20.23
CA ASP A 339 7.82 17.74 19.21
C ASP A 339 7.56 18.32 17.83
N ARG A 340 6.81 19.43 17.74
CA ARG A 340 6.58 20.15 16.47
C ARG A 340 7.87 20.72 15.90
N VAL A 341 8.75 21.25 16.75
CA VAL A 341 10.07 21.75 16.32
C VAL A 341 10.92 20.58 15.80
N LEU A 342 10.95 19.46 16.53
CA LEU A 342 11.71 18.29 16.12
C LEU A 342 11.17 17.67 14.82
N TRP A 343 9.85 17.57 14.69
CA TRP A 343 9.18 17.10 13.47
C TRP A 343 9.54 17.98 12.27
N THR A 344 9.47 19.31 12.43
CA THR A 344 9.82 20.27 11.38
C THR A 344 11.29 20.14 10.97
N ALA A 345 12.19 19.96 11.95
CA ALA A 345 13.61 19.73 11.68
C ALA A 345 13.84 18.43 10.89
N MET A 346 13.09 17.36 11.19
CA MET A 346 13.15 16.10 10.45
C MET A 346 12.62 16.23 9.02
N VAL A 347 11.49 16.93 8.82
CA VAL A 347 10.95 17.26 7.48
C VAL A 347 12.00 17.98 6.64
N MET A 348 12.64 19.00 7.23
CA MET A 348 13.66 19.77 6.54
C MET A 348 14.90 18.93 6.21
N ASP A 349 15.38 18.09 7.13
CA ASP A 349 16.54 17.24 6.88
C ASP A 349 16.29 16.23 5.75
N ILE A 350 15.12 15.59 5.72
CA ILE A 350 14.75 14.67 4.63
C ILE A 350 14.65 15.44 3.30
N HIS A 351 14.04 16.63 3.30
CA HIS A 351 13.92 17.47 2.11
C HIS A 351 15.31 17.82 1.55
N MET A 352 16.23 18.27 2.40
CA MET A 352 17.60 18.58 2.00
C MET A 352 18.36 17.35 1.50
N CYS A 353 18.12 16.18 2.11
CA CYS A 353 18.71 14.93 1.62
C CYS A 353 18.21 14.57 0.22
N ILE A 354 16.91 14.69 -0.03
CA ILE A 354 16.31 14.45 -1.36
C ILE A 354 16.90 15.40 -2.40
N GLN A 355 16.99 16.70 -2.09
CA GLN A 355 17.61 17.68 -2.99
C GLN A 355 19.07 17.35 -3.30
N ALA A 356 19.85 16.95 -2.29
CA ALA A 356 21.24 16.53 -2.49
C ALA A 356 21.36 15.30 -3.41
N MET A 357 20.45 14.33 -3.28
CA MET A 357 20.39 13.17 -4.19
C MET A 357 20.08 13.59 -5.64
N GLN A 358 19.14 14.50 -5.85
CA GLN A 358 18.79 15.00 -7.18
C GLN A 358 19.95 15.75 -7.86
N GLN A 359 20.70 16.55 -7.10
CA GLN A 359 21.85 17.30 -7.64
C GLN A 359 22.97 16.41 -8.16
N ILE A 360 23.20 15.26 -7.51
CA ILE A 360 24.24 14.30 -7.91
C ILE A 360 23.87 13.60 -9.21
N GLN A 361 22.57 13.37 -9.43
CA GLN A 361 22.04 12.62 -10.56
C GLN A 361 21.82 13.46 -11.82
N ALA A 362 21.81 14.79 -11.72
CA ALA A 362 21.77 15.65 -12.89
C ALA A 362 22.91 15.24 -13.85
N PRO A 363 22.60 14.86 -15.11
CA PRO A 363 23.60 14.37 -16.04
C PRO A 363 24.68 15.42 -16.11
N ARG A 364 25.89 15.05 -15.65
CA ARG A 364 27.09 15.88 -15.83
C ARG A 364 27.26 15.98 -17.32
N GLY A 365 26.65 17.01 -17.92
CA GLY A 365 26.79 17.28 -19.34
C GLY A 365 28.27 17.19 -19.67
N GLN A 366 28.58 16.57 -20.80
CA GLN A 366 29.91 16.38 -21.37
C GLN A 366 30.67 17.70 -21.65
N GLY A 367 30.42 18.77 -20.90
CA GLY A 367 31.28 19.93 -20.79
C GLY A 367 32.49 19.58 -19.96
N ARG A 368 33.53 19.11 -20.66
CA ARG A 368 34.93 19.21 -20.27
C ARG A 368 35.15 20.49 -19.46
N TRP A 369 35.32 20.36 -18.14
CA TRP A 369 35.82 21.43 -17.28
C TRP A 369 37.23 21.76 -17.78
N SER A 370 37.31 22.72 -18.71
CA SER A 370 38.55 23.41 -19.00
C SER A 370 38.95 24.12 -17.73
N LYS A 371 40.07 23.70 -17.14
CA LYS A 371 40.77 24.44 -16.10
C LYS A 371 41.20 25.80 -16.68
N SER A 372 40.31 26.78 -16.75
CA SER A 372 40.70 28.18 -16.74
C SER A 372 40.47 28.65 -15.31
N GLY A 373 41.59 28.92 -14.62
CA GLY A 373 41.57 29.44 -13.27
C GLY A 373 40.86 30.78 -13.24
N GLU A 374 39.77 30.82 -12.50
CA GLU A 374 39.15 32.05 -12.04
C GLU A 374 38.67 31.75 -10.63
N GLU A 375 39.43 32.25 -9.65
CA GLU A 375 38.99 32.42 -8.27
C GLU A 375 37.78 33.36 -8.32
N ASP A 376 36.58 32.80 -8.42
CA ASP A 376 35.36 33.57 -8.25
C ASP A 376 34.49 32.97 -7.15
N THR A 377 34.06 33.90 -6.31
CA THR A 377 33.27 33.86 -5.10
C THR A 377 32.14 32.82 -5.11
N ARG A 378 32.48 31.58 -4.68
CA ARG A 378 31.47 30.57 -4.36
C ARG A 378 30.76 30.97 -3.06
N SER A 379 29.60 31.60 -3.22
CA SER A 379 28.69 31.97 -2.15
C SER A 379 28.41 30.76 -1.25
N LYS A 380 28.82 30.90 0.02
CA LYS A 380 28.31 30.14 1.15
C LYS A 380 26.79 30.31 1.20
N LEU A 381 26.04 29.31 0.74
CA LEU A 381 24.69 29.06 1.24
C LEU A 381 24.85 28.44 2.63
N ILE A 382 25.19 29.28 3.60
CA ILE A 382 24.86 29.00 5.00
C ILE A 382 23.38 29.37 5.10
N ILE A 383 22.51 28.37 5.02
CA ILE A 383 21.15 28.54 5.52
C ILE A 383 21.31 28.46 7.03
N ASP A 384 21.16 29.61 7.71
CA ASP A 384 21.17 29.69 9.16
C ASP A 384 19.98 28.87 9.70
N LEU A 385 20.21 27.57 9.97
CA LEU A 385 19.42 26.88 10.99
C LEU A 385 19.54 27.72 12.26
N PRO A 386 18.44 28.06 12.96
CA PRO A 386 18.51 28.84 14.19
C PRO A 386 19.51 28.22 15.17
N GLN A 387 20.67 28.85 15.32
CA GLN A 387 21.78 28.33 16.13
C GLN A 387 21.46 28.30 17.63
N GLU A 388 20.29 28.81 18.02
CA GLU A 388 19.82 28.87 19.41
C GLU A 388 19.50 27.51 20.04
N PHE A 389 19.45 26.42 19.25
CA PHE A 389 18.89 25.14 19.71
C PHE A 389 19.89 24.01 19.95
N LEU A 390 21.20 24.19 19.72
CA LEU A 390 22.22 23.14 19.95
C LEU A 390 23.08 23.34 21.21
N GLY A 391 22.70 24.20 22.15
CA GLY A 391 23.45 24.30 23.40
C GLY A 391 22.82 25.15 24.48
N ARG A 392 22.09 24.53 25.40
CA ARG A 392 21.98 25.00 26.79
C ARG A 392 21.59 23.84 27.73
N GLY A 393 22.60 23.09 28.14
CA GLY A 393 22.55 22.34 29.38
C GLY A 393 22.76 23.29 30.57
N GLN A 394 21.88 23.18 31.58
CA GLN A 394 22.03 23.63 32.96
C GLN A 394 22.69 24.99 33.24
N GLU A 395 21.87 25.97 33.62
CA GLU A 395 22.06 26.75 34.86
C GLU A 395 20.76 27.53 35.16
N CYS A 396 19.99 27.06 36.14
CA CYS A 396 18.87 27.79 36.70
C CYS A 396 19.36 28.62 37.89
N VAL A 397 19.55 29.92 37.70
CA VAL A 397 19.47 30.90 38.80
C VAL A 397 18.85 32.21 38.28
N GLY A 398 17.68 32.57 38.83
CA GLY A 398 17.35 33.95 39.18
C GLY A 398 16.74 34.88 38.11
N GLY A 399 15.40 34.96 38.14
CA GLY A 399 14.59 36.19 38.19
C GLY A 399 14.92 37.38 37.28
N GLY A 400 13.98 37.74 36.39
CA GLY A 400 13.99 39.03 35.73
C GLY A 400 12.80 39.26 34.80
N SER A 401 11.78 39.95 35.30
CA SER A 401 10.62 40.45 34.56
C SER A 401 11.01 41.61 33.62
N VAL A 402 10.74 41.51 32.31
CA VAL A 402 10.58 42.68 31.42
C VAL A 402 9.55 42.40 30.32
N ARG A 403 8.55 43.29 30.22
CA ARG A 403 7.58 43.42 29.12
C ARG A 403 8.13 44.38 28.05
N LYS A 404 7.82 44.15 26.76
CA LYS A 404 7.12 45.04 25.80
C LYS A 404 7.64 44.97 24.35
N GLY A 405 6.69 44.81 23.41
CA GLY A 405 6.67 45.33 22.02
C GLY A 405 7.61 44.62 21.05
N TRP A 406 7.26 44.32 19.80
CA TRP A 406 6.71 45.22 18.78
C TRP A 406 5.89 44.48 17.72
N THR A 407 4.96 45.23 17.14
CA THR A 407 4.06 44.95 16.00
C THR A 407 4.75 45.03 14.62
N THR A 408 3.99 44.59 13.59
CA THR A 408 4.14 44.76 12.11
C THR A 408 5.04 43.70 11.45
N LEU A 409 4.60 42.88 10.48
CA LEU A 409 4.00 43.25 9.20
C LEU A 409 3.13 42.11 8.62
N ALA A 410 1.94 42.50 8.16
CA ALA A 410 1.11 41.75 7.22
C ALA A 410 1.49 42.15 5.79
N THR A 411 1.82 41.22 4.89
CA THR A 411 1.59 41.33 3.44
C THR A 411 1.70 39.95 2.78
N MET A 412 0.82 39.70 1.79
CA MET A 412 0.77 38.57 0.84
C MET A 412 -0.32 37.50 1.08
N SER A 413 -1.58 37.96 1.04
CA SER A 413 -2.64 37.21 0.36
C SER A 413 -2.83 37.82 -1.04
N LYS A 414 -2.62 37.00 -2.08
CA LYS A 414 -3.27 37.01 -3.41
C LYS A 414 -2.32 36.38 -4.42
N VAL A 415 -2.73 35.26 -5.01
CA VAL A 415 -2.74 34.97 -6.45
C VAL A 415 -2.99 33.46 -6.62
N LEU A 416 -4.24 33.10 -6.90
CA LEU A 416 -4.68 32.11 -7.91
C LEU A 416 -6.16 31.77 -7.67
N ALA A 417 -7.01 32.64 -8.20
CA ALA A 417 -8.35 32.29 -8.65
C ALA A 417 -8.41 32.73 -10.11
N ILE A 418 -8.59 31.77 -11.03
CA ILE A 418 -9.07 31.80 -12.43
C ILE A 418 -8.80 30.37 -12.93
N GLY A 419 -9.72 29.58 -13.46
CA GLY A 419 -11.13 29.79 -13.77
C GLY A 419 -11.73 28.47 -14.27
N SER A 420 -12.99 28.24 -13.95
CA SER A 420 -13.85 27.21 -14.51
C SER A 420 -14.81 27.89 -15.48
N VAL A 421 -14.73 27.57 -16.77
CA VAL A 421 -15.83 27.65 -17.77
C VAL A 421 -15.49 26.75 -18.96
N MET A 422 -16.03 25.53 -18.98
CA MET A 422 -16.89 24.95 -20.04
C MET A 422 -17.24 23.51 -19.68
#